data_AF-A0A142LJ91-F1
#
_entry.id   AF-A0A142LJ91-F1
#
_cell.length_a   1.000
_cell.length_b   1.000
_cell.length_c   1.000
_cell.angle_alpha   90.00
_cell.angle_beta   90.00
_cell.angle_gamma   90.00
#
_symmetry.space_group_name_H-M   'P 1'
#
loop_
_entity.id
_entity.type
_entity.pdbx_description
1 polymer ?
#
loop_
_entity_poly.entity_id
_entity_poly.type
_entity_poly.pdbx_seq_one_letter_code
_entity_poly.pdbx_strand_id
1 'polypeptide(L)' 'MTNGKMWLVVKPTVGIPVFFAGIVVAALSVHTAILLNSDWFPAFLKGGQKMAAAAPATAAPAAAPAAAPAPAAKTK' A
#
# COMPACT_ATOMS: atom_id res chain seq x y z
N MET A 1 -6.41 9.11 27.74
CA MET A 1 -5.81 10.47 27.74
C MET A 1 -5.48 10.86 29.18
N THR A 2 -4.25 10.61 29.63
CA THR A 2 -3.82 10.86 31.03
C THR A 2 -2.64 11.85 31.13
N ASN A 3 -2.12 12.32 30.00
CA ASN A 3 -0.86 13.08 29.92
C ASN A 3 -1.03 14.61 30.01
N GLY A 4 -2.17 15.11 30.49
CA GLY A 4 -2.42 16.56 30.60
C GLY A 4 -1.42 17.31 31.48
N LYS A 5 -0.77 16.61 32.43
CA LYS A 5 0.26 17.15 33.32
C LYS A 5 1.55 17.57 32.59
N MET A 6 1.76 17.19 31.33
CA MET A 6 2.94 17.59 30.54
C MET A 6 3.10 19.12 30.44
N TRP A 7 2.00 19.89 30.48
CA TRP A 7 2.04 21.35 30.40
C TRP A 7 2.49 22.04 31.70
N LEU A 8 2.69 21.29 32.78
CA LEU A 8 3.33 21.81 33.99
C LEU A 8 4.86 21.87 33.85
N VAL A 9 5.43 21.09 32.93
CA VAL A 9 6.89 21.02 32.69
C VAL A 9 7.30 21.62 31.35
N VAL A 10 6.37 21.76 30.40
CA VAL A 10 6.59 22.44 29.12
C VAL A 10 5.60 23.60 28.99
N LYS A 11 6.07 24.80 28.65
CA LYS A 11 5.19 25.95 28.42
C LYS A 11 4.29 25.71 27.20
N PRO A 12 2.96 25.78 27.32
CA PRO A 12 2.04 25.48 26.22
C PRO A 12 2.18 26.42 25.02
N THR A 13 2.46 27.70 25.25
CA THR A 13 2.64 28.71 24.19
C THR A 13 3.83 28.42 23.27
N VAL A 14 4.81 27.62 23.69
CA VAL A 14 5.96 27.24 22.85
C VAL A 14 5.90 25.77 22.45
N GLY A 15 5.52 24.88 23.38
CA GLY A 15 5.47 23.44 23.11
C GLY A 15 4.37 23.04 22.12
N ILE A 16 3.19 23.68 22.17
CA ILE A 16 2.11 23.38 21.21
C ILE A 16 2.52 23.82 19.79
N PRO A 17 2.98 25.07 19.55
CA PRO A 17 3.41 25.46 18.20
C PRO A 17 4.56 24.60 17.67
N VAL A 18 5.56 24.28 18.48
CA VAL A 18 6.68 23.42 18.07
C VAL A 18 6.22 22.00 17.72
N PHE A 19 5.28 21.44 18.48
CA PHE A 19 4.71 20.13 18.18
C PHE A 19 3.99 20.11 16.82
N PHE A 20 3.16 21.11 16.55
CA PHE A 20 2.50 21.23 15.24
C PHE A 20 3.50 21.49 14.11
N ALA A 21 4.54 22.29 14.35
CA ALA A 21 5.61 22.49 13.37
C ALA A 21 6.31 21.17 13.02
N GLY A 22 6.63 20.35 14.03
CA GLY A 22 7.20 19.01 13.82
C GLY A 22 6.29 18.10 12.99
N ILE A 23 4.98 18.12 13.27
CA ILE A 23 3.99 17.34 12.49
C ILE A 23 3.95 17.80 11.04
N VAL A 24 3.95 19.11 10.78
CA VAL A 24 3.92 19.65 9.41
C VAL A 24 5.16 19.22 8.63
N VAL A 25 6.34 19.31 9.25
CA VAL A 25 7.60 18.88 8.61
C VAL A 25 7.59 17.37 8.32
N ALA A 26 7.13 16.56 9.28
CA ALA A 26 7.02 15.11 9.11
C ALA A 26 6.03 14.75 7.99
N ALA A 27 4.85 15.38 7.98
CA ALA A 27 3.83 15.14 6.96
C ALA A 27 4.35 15.49 5.56
N LEU A 28 4.95 16.67 5.38
CA LEU A 28 5.52 17.05 4.08
C LEU A 28 6.65 16.10 3.66
N SER A 29 7.52 15.70 4.58
CA SER A 29 8.60 14.76 4.29
C SER A 29 8.08 13.43 3.77
N VAL A 30 7.05 12.87 4.41
CA VAL A 30 6.41 11.62 3.95
C VAL A 30 5.75 11.79 2.59
N HIS A 31 5.05 12.91 2.34
CA HIS A 31 4.45 13.16 1.03
C HIS A 31 5.50 13.31 -0.08
N THR A 32 6.60 14.02 0.18
CA THR A 32 7.72 14.12 -0.77
C THR A 32 8.37 12.77 -1.00
N ALA A 33 8.54 11.94 0.04
CA ALA A 33 9.08 10.59 -0.11
C ALA A 33 8.18 9.72 -1.00
N ILE A 34 6.86 9.76 -0.80
CA ILE A 34 5.90 9.05 -1.65
C ILE A 34 5.95 9.58 -3.08
N LEU A 35 6.04 10.90 -3.27
CA LEU A 35 6.10 11.51 -4.61
C LEU A 35 7.34 11.08 -5.40
N LEU A 36 8.48 10.90 -4.74
CA LEU A 36 9.75 10.57 -5.40
C LEU A 36 10.01 9.07 -5.54
N ASN A 37 9.44 8.24 -4.65
CA ASN A 37 9.71 6.80 -4.60
C ASN A 37 8.51 5.93 -5.00
N SER A 38 7.37 6.51 -5.38
CA SER A 38 6.19 5.77 -5.83
C SER A 38 5.69 6.27 -7.19
N ASP A 39 5.18 5.37 -8.00
CA ASP A 39 4.77 5.66 -9.38
C ASP A 39 3.33 6.17 -9.46
N TRP A 40 2.50 5.76 -8.50
CA TRP A 40 1.06 6.05 -8.49
C TRP A 40 0.76 7.52 -8.15
N PHE A 41 1.50 8.15 -7.24
CA PHE A 41 1.20 9.51 -6.78
C PHE A 41 1.52 10.58 -7.86
N PRO A 42 2.66 10.52 -8.57
CA PRO A 42 2.88 11.34 -9.76
C PRO A 42 1.88 11.06 -10.89
N ALA A 43 1.47 9.81 -11.10
CA ALA A 43 0.48 9.44 -12.11
C ALA A 43 -0.93 9.99 -11.80
N PHE A 44 -1.29 10.03 -10.51
CA PHE A 44 -2.52 10.66 -10.01
C PHE A 44 -2.51 12.17 -10.28
N LEU A 45 -1.42 12.87 -9.92
CA LEU A 45 -1.30 14.32 -10.10
C LEU A 45 -1.27 14.75 -11.58
N LYS A 46 -0.78 13.90 -12.48
CA LYS A 46 -0.79 14.14 -13.94
C LYS A 46 -2.17 13.95 -14.59
N GLY A 47 -3.24 13.83 -13.81
CA GLY A 47 -4.62 13.73 -14.31
C GLY A 47 -5.10 12.30 -14.55
N GLY A 48 -4.40 11.30 -13.99
CA GLY A 48 -4.71 9.90 -14.15
C GLY A 48 -4.39 9.42 -15.57
N GLN A 49 -3.29 8.68 -15.73
CA GLN A 49 -3.35 7.54 -16.65
C GLN A 49 -4.57 6.76 -16.20
N LYS A 50 -5.69 6.85 -16.92
CA LYS A 50 -6.86 5.98 -16.71
C LYS A 50 -6.26 4.60 -16.54
N MET A 51 -6.38 4.04 -15.34
CA MET A 51 -5.91 2.69 -15.07
C MET A 51 -6.53 1.85 -16.18
N ALA A 52 -5.73 1.46 -17.17
CA ALA A 52 -6.18 0.56 -18.19
C ALA A 52 -6.65 -0.63 -17.39
N ALA A 53 -7.95 -0.90 -17.45
CA ALA A 53 -8.57 -1.98 -16.70
C ALA A 53 -7.64 -3.18 -16.82
N ALA A 54 -7.17 -3.70 -15.69
CA ALA A 54 -6.33 -4.88 -15.69
C ALA A 54 -7.01 -5.89 -16.61
N ALA A 55 -6.40 -6.16 -17.76
CA ALA A 55 -6.93 -7.14 -18.68
C ALA A 55 -7.15 -8.39 -17.85
N PRO A 56 -8.35 -9.02 -17.91
CA PRO A 56 -8.57 -10.25 -17.17
C PRO A 56 -7.41 -11.17 -17.54
N ALA A 57 -6.67 -11.61 -16.52
CA ALA A 57 -5.60 -12.57 -16.67
C ALA A 57 -6.17 -13.66 -17.58
N THR A 58 -5.59 -13.78 -18.78
CA THR A 58 -5.99 -14.79 -19.75
C THR A 58 -5.94 -16.09 -18.99
N ALA A 59 -7.10 -16.70 -18.77
CA ALA A 59 -7.16 -17.99 -18.13
C ALA A 59 -6.16 -18.88 -18.87
N ALA A 60 -5.15 -19.34 -18.13
CA ALA A 60 -4.18 -20.29 -18.63
C ALA A 60 -4.97 -21.41 -19.34
N PRO A 61 -4.53 -21.89 -20.52
CA PRO A 61 -5.21 -22.99 -21.18
C PRO A 61 -5.33 -24.13 -20.17
N ALA A 62 -6.57 -24.51 -19.87
CA ALA A 62 -6.86 -25.66 -19.05
C ALA A 62 -6.01 -26.81 -19.59
N ALA A 63 -5.10 -27.32 -18.75
CA ALA A 63 -4.33 -28.50 -19.04
C ALA A 63 -5.32 -29.58 -19.50
N ALA A 64 -5.12 -30.07 -20.73
CA ALA A 64 -5.85 -31.20 -21.26
C ALA A 64 -5.83 -32.34 -20.22
N PRO A 65 -6.94 -33.04 -19.96
CA PRO A 65 -6.89 -34.22 -19.13
C PRO A 65 -6.02 -35.24 -19.87
N ALA A 66 -4.79 -35.42 -19.38
CA ALA A 66 -3.92 -36.50 -19.78
C ALA A 66 -4.72 -37.80 -19.57
N ALA A 67 -4.85 -38.55 -20.67
CA ALA A 67 -5.47 -39.86 -20.69
C ALA A 67 -4.89 -40.73 -19.56
N ALA A 68 -5.76 -41.15 -18.65
CA ALA A 68 -5.45 -42.20 -17.69
C ALA A 68 -5.17 -43.50 -18.48
N PRO A 69 -4.05 -44.20 -18.23
CA PRO A 69 -3.85 -45.53 -18.80
C PRO A 69 -4.84 -46.51 -18.17
N ALA A 70 -5.43 -47.34 -19.03
CA ALA A 70 -6.34 -48.42 -18.69
C ALA A 70 -5.72 -49.40 -17.65
N PRO A 71 -6.54 -50.00 -16.76
CA PRO A 71 -6.03 -50.85 -15.70
C PRO A 71 -5.54 -52.20 -16.27
N ALA A 72 -4.28 -52.52 -16.03
CA ALA A 72 -3.77 -53.87 -16.21
C ALA A 72 -4.24 -54.76 -15.06
N ALA A 73 -4.78 -55.92 -15.44
CA ALA A 73 -5.39 -56.96 -14.62
C ALA A 73 -4.52 -57.51 -13.46
N LYS A 74 -5.17 -57.82 -12.33
CA LYS A 74 -4.85 -58.90 -11.36
C LYS A 74 -6.20 -59.37 -10.78
N THR A 75 -6.81 -60.47 -11.25
CA THR A 75 -6.61 -61.88 -10.85
C THR A 75 -6.76 -62.13 -9.33
N LYS A 76 -8.00 -62.34 -8.85
CA LYS A 76 -8.41 -63.53 -8.08
C LYS A 76 -9.92 -63.60 -7.96
#